data_AF-A0AAV6JXM4-F1
#
_entry.id   AF-A0AAV6JXM4-F1
#
_cell.length_a   1.000
_cell.length_b   1.000
_cell.length_c   1.000
_cell.angle_alpha   90.00
_cell.angle_beta   90.00
_cell.angle_gamma   90.00
#
_symmetry.space_group_name_H-M   'P 1'
#
loop_
_entity.id
_entity.type
_entity.pdbx_description
1 polymer ?
#
loop_
_entity_poly.entity_id
_entity_poly.type
_entity_poly.pdbx_seq_one_letter_code
_entity_poly.pdbx_strand_id
1 'polypeptide(L)'
;MVDKYNADMQLHGPEVVEMMKLAVWCLQSDYQRRPSMTVVIQVLEGFVSVQDNLDFNFINAPARRTIATTGDDRVAVHDGTTLFASDLSGPR
;
A
#
# COMPACT_ATOMS: atom_id res chain seq x y z
N MET A 1 12.66 -1.96 -13.05
CA MET A 1 13.85 -2.56 -13.68
C MET A 1 14.02 -1.85 -15.02
N VAL A 2 15.00 -0.94 -15.12
CA VAL A 2 15.21 -0.06 -16.29
C VAL A 2 16.18 -0.76 -17.24
N ASP A 3 15.83 -0.83 -18.54
CA ASP A 3 16.69 -1.44 -19.55
C ASP A 3 17.93 -0.57 -19.80
N LYS A 4 19.11 -1.19 -19.66
CA LYS A 4 20.43 -0.54 -19.84
C LYS A 4 20.79 -0.29 -21.30
N TYR A 5 20.06 -0.89 -22.25
CA TYR A 5 20.34 -0.75 -23.68
C TYR A 5 19.34 0.15 -24.39
N ASN A 6 18.27 0.56 -23.70
CA ASN A 6 17.31 1.50 -24.22
C ASN A 6 17.66 2.93 -23.74
N ALA A 7 18.01 3.81 -24.68
CA ALA A 7 18.43 5.18 -24.37
C ALA A 7 17.29 6.03 -23.78
N ASP A 8 16.05 5.83 -24.26
CA ASP A 8 14.86 6.54 -23.79
C ASP A 8 14.51 6.13 -22.35
N MET A 9 14.54 4.82 -22.06
CA MET A 9 14.35 4.31 -20.70
C MET A 9 15.46 4.74 -19.74
N GLN A 10 16.68 4.95 -20.22
CA GLN A 10 17.76 5.50 -19.40
C GLN A 10 17.59 7.00 -19.13
N LEU A 11 17.17 7.75 -20.15
CA LEU A 11 16.90 9.18 -20.02
C LEU A 11 15.82 9.44 -18.98
N HIS A 12 14.76 8.63 -19.00
CA HIS A 12 13.63 8.70 -18.05
C HIS A 12 13.75 7.73 -16.87
N GLY A 13 14.94 7.17 -16.65
CA GLY A 13 15.20 6.19 -15.61
C GLY A 13 14.89 6.71 -14.19
N PRO A 14 15.31 7.93 -13.82
CA PRO A 14 15.01 8.52 -12.51
C PRO A 14 13.51 8.60 -12.22
N GLU A 15 12.71 9.05 -13.19
CA GLU A 15 11.25 9.21 -13.08
C GLU A 15 10.57 7.86 -12.92
N VAL A 16 11.02 6.83 -13.67
CA VAL A 16 10.53 5.46 -13.52
C VAL A 16 10.84 4.89 -12.13
N VAL A 17 12.04 5.17 -11.60
CA VAL A 17 12.42 4.75 -10.24
C VAL A 17 11.55 5.43 -9.19
N GLU A 18 11.27 6.72 -9.34
CA GLU A 18 10.39 7.46 -8.44
C GLU A 18 8.95 6.93 -8.49
N MET A 19 8.41 6.67 -9.68
CA MET A 19 7.08 6.05 -9.84
C MET A 19 7.01 4.67 -9.19
N MET A 20 8.09 3.88 -9.29
CA MET A 20 8.18 2.58 -8.63
C MET A 20 8.21 2.71 -7.11
N LYS A 21 8.96 3.69 -6.56
CA LYS A 21 8.91 4.00 -5.13
C LYS A 21 7.50 4.41 -4.68
N LEU A 22 6.80 5.23 -5.46
CA LEU A 22 5.42 5.64 -5.14
C LEU A 22 4.47 4.44 -5.09
N ALA A 23 4.59 3.52 -6.06
CA ALA A 23 3.82 2.28 -6.07
C ALA A 23 4.08 1.44 -4.82
N VAL A 24 5.36 1.28 -4.45
CA VAL A 24 5.77 0.58 -3.21
C VAL A 24 5.16 1.24 -1.97
N TRP A 25 5.16 2.57 -1.91
CA TRP A 25 4.61 3.31 -0.77
C TRP A 25 3.11 3.05 -0.58
N CYS A 26 2.35 3.00 -1.69
CA CYS A 26 0.93 2.65 -1.68
C CYS A 26 0.66 1.18 -1.31
N LEU A 27 1.60 0.29 -1.60
CA LEU A 27 1.47 -1.16 -1.41
C LEU A 27 2.01 -1.67 -0.06
N GLN A 28 2.48 -0.79 0.84
CA GLN A 28 3.06 -1.21 2.12
C GLN A 28 2.12 -2.11 2.92
N SER A 29 2.69 -3.13 3.57
CA SER A 29 1.96 -4.06 4.44
C SER A 29 1.33 -3.35 5.64
N ASP A 30 2.09 -2.43 6.25
CA ASP A 30 1.59 -1.51 7.27
C ASP A 30 0.76 -0.39 6.63
N TYR A 31 -0.55 -0.42 6.89
CA TYR A 31 -1.50 0.51 6.31
C TYR A 31 -1.35 1.94 6.85
N GLN A 32 -0.81 2.13 8.06
CA GLN A 32 -0.61 3.46 8.67
C GLN A 32 0.51 4.24 7.99
N ARG A 33 1.39 3.53 7.27
CA ARG A 33 2.50 4.13 6.54
C ARG A 33 2.17 4.43 5.08
N ARG A 34 1.01 3.97 4.58
CA ARG A 34 0.55 4.27 3.22
C ARG A 34 0.20 5.75 3.10
N PRO A 35 0.52 6.41 1.96
CA PRO A 35 0.16 7.80 1.75
C PRO A 35 -1.36 7.94 1.54
N SER A 36 -1.90 9.09 1.92
CA SER A 36 -3.27 9.45 1.53
C SER A 36 -3.33 9.75 0.03
N MET A 37 -4.52 9.63 -0.57
CA MET A 37 -4.71 9.95 -2.00
C MET A 37 -4.28 11.39 -2.35
N THR A 38 -4.47 12.35 -1.43
CA THR A 38 -4.00 13.73 -1.61
C THR A 38 -2.48 13.79 -1.73
N VAL A 39 -1.76 13.06 -0.87
CA VAL A 39 -0.29 13.02 -0.92
C VAL A 39 0.19 12.36 -2.21
N VAL A 40 -0.47 11.28 -2.65
CA VAL A 40 -0.14 10.63 -3.93
C VAL A 40 -0.25 11.61 -5.10
N ILE A 41 -1.32 12.42 -5.15
CA ILE A 41 -1.50 13.43 -6.20
C ILE A 41 -0.42 14.49 -6.13
N GLN A 42 -0.11 15.00 -4.93
CA GLN A 42 0.96 15.99 -4.75
C GLN A 42 2.32 15.48 -5.21
N VAL A 43 2.61 14.19 -5.04
CA VAL A 43 3.82 13.56 -5.58
C VAL A 43 3.80 13.51 -7.09
N LEU A 44 2.68 13.07 -7.70
CA LEU A 44 2.54 12.99 -9.16
C LEU A 44 2.61 14.37 -9.84
N GLU A 45 2.17 15.41 -9.15
CA GLU A 45 2.27 16.81 -9.60
C GLU A 45 3.66 17.42 -9.34
N GLY A 46 4.55 16.73 -8.63
CA GLY A 46 5.91 17.18 -8.32
C GLY A 46 6.01 18.16 -7.15
N PHE A 47 4.96 18.32 -6.34
CA PHE A 47 4.98 19.17 -5.15
C PHE A 47 5.70 18.53 -3.96
N VAL A 48 5.72 17.21 -3.89
CA VAL A 48 6.27 16.42 -2.76
C VAL A 48 7.08 15.26 -3.32
N SER A 49 8.20 14.91 -2.69
CA SER A 49 8.99 13.73 -3.08
C SER A 49 8.48 12.45 -2.42
N VAL A 50 8.74 11.30 -3.04
CA VAL A 50 8.42 9.99 -2.45
C VAL A 50 9.25 9.74 -1.18
N GLN A 51 8.66 9.09 -0.18
CA GLN A 51 9.35 8.68 1.04
C GLN A 51 10.52 7.71 0.74
N ASP A 52 11.65 7.88 1.42
CA ASP A 52 12.88 7.11 1.14
C ASP A 52 13.00 5.78 1.91
N ASN A 53 12.37 5.65 3.08
CA ASN A 53 12.51 4.50 3.97
C ASN A 53 11.40 3.45 3.77
N LEU A 54 11.12 3.11 2.51
CA LEU A 54 10.03 2.21 2.15
C LEU A 54 10.34 0.75 2.50
N ASP A 55 9.33 0.03 2.99
CA ASP A 55 9.40 -1.42 3.12
C ASP A 55 9.06 -2.08 1.79
N PHE A 56 9.97 -2.91 1.27
CA PHE A 56 9.82 -3.64 0.01
C PHE A 56 9.25 -5.07 0.21
N ASN A 57 8.89 -5.44 1.44
CA ASN A 57 8.34 -6.75 1.76
C ASN A 57 6.81 -6.81 1.52
N PHE A 58 6.40 -6.81 0.25
CA PHE A 58 4.97 -6.96 -0.12
C PHE A 58 4.49 -8.42 -0.09
N ILE A 59 5.42 -9.38 -0.11
CA ILE A 59 5.11 -10.81 -0.30
C ILE A 59 4.89 -11.55 1.02
N ASN A 60 5.24 -10.95 2.17
CA ASN A 60 4.90 -11.55 3.46
C ASN A 60 3.43 -11.24 3.77
N ALA A 61 2.54 -11.92 3.05
CA ALA A 61 1.12 -11.99 3.37
C ALA A 61 0.99 -12.27 4.87
N PRO A 62 0.13 -11.56 5.61
CA PRO A 62 -0.09 -11.88 7.00
C PRO A 62 -0.46 -13.36 7.07
N ALA A 63 0.31 -14.13 7.85
CA ALA A 63 -0.03 -15.50 8.19
C ALA A 63 -1.54 -15.54 8.41
N ARG A 64 -2.25 -16.35 7.62
CA ARG A 64 -3.71 -16.51 7.70
C ARG A 64 -4.08 -16.47 9.17
N ARG A 65 -4.78 -15.41 9.62
CA ARG A 65 -5.42 -15.45 10.93
C ARG A 65 -6.48 -16.52 10.80
N THR A 66 -6.15 -17.73 11.25
CA THR A 66 -7.15 -18.72 11.58
C THR A 66 -8.10 -18.03 12.54
N ILE A 67 -9.30 -17.75 12.06
CA ILE A 67 -10.45 -17.41 12.87
C ILE A 67 -10.65 -18.61 13.80
N ALA A 68 -10.05 -18.56 14.97
CA ALA A 68 -10.41 -19.43 16.06
C ALA A 68 -11.79 -18.97 16.52
N THR A 69 -12.82 -19.68 16.07
CA THR A 69 -14.15 -19.65 16.67
C THR A 69 -14.05 -20.28 18.05
N THR A 70 -13.60 -19.49 19.01
CA THR A 70 -13.84 -19.74 20.42
C THR A 70 -14.10 -18.40 21.05
N GLY A 71 -15.37 -18.14 21.35
CA GLY A 71 -15.71 -17.07 22.27
C GLY A 71 -14.99 -17.32 23.58
N ASP A 72 -14.21 -16.35 24.02
CA ASP A 72 -14.21 -15.81 25.38
C ASP A 72 -13.19 -14.67 25.46
N ASP A 73 -13.47 -13.73 26.35
CA ASP A 73 -12.90 -12.39 26.47
C ASP A 73 -11.37 -12.32 26.55
N ARG A 74 -10.77 -11.38 25.79
CA ARG A 74 -9.79 -10.38 26.31
C ARG A 74 -9.29 -9.37 25.27
N VAL A 75 -9.29 -8.12 25.73
CA VAL A 75 -8.89 -6.87 25.08
C VAL A 75 -7.51 -6.95 24.43
N ALA A 76 -7.45 -6.72 23.12
CA ALA A 76 -6.28 -6.15 22.45
C ALA A 76 -6.77 -5.24 21.34
N VAL A 77 -6.80 -3.95 21.65
CA VAL A 77 -6.99 -2.85 20.72
C VAL A 77 -5.90 -2.95 19.66
N HIS A 78 -6.25 -3.32 18.43
CA HIS A 78 -5.43 -2.97 17.29
C HIS A 78 -6.34 -2.49 16.18
N ASP A 79 -6.27 -1.18 15.99
CA ASP A 79 -6.92 -0.38 14.98
C ASP A 79 -6.94 -1.12 13.64
N GLY A 80 -8.12 -1.49 13.22
CA GLY A 80 -8.37 -2.38 12.10
C GLY A 80 -9.87 -2.41 11.94
N THR A 81 -10.37 -1.57 11.04
CA THR A 81 -11.78 -1.47 10.71
C THR A 81 -12.36 -2.88 10.56
N THR A 82 -13.19 -3.29 11.49
CA THR A 82 -13.98 -4.51 11.36
C THR A 82 -14.81 -4.32 10.10
N LEU A 83 -14.49 -5.04 9.03
CA LEU A 83 -15.26 -5.03 7.79
C LEU A 83 -16.61 -5.67 8.09
N PHE A 84 -17.57 -4.85 8.52
CA PHE A 84 -18.96 -5.24 8.53
C PHE A 84 -19.33 -5.52 7.07
N ALA A 85 -19.72 -6.76 6.79
CA ALA A 85 -20.24 -7.14 5.50
C ALA A 85 -21.41 -6.20 5.20
N SER A 86 -21.25 -5.33 4.22
CA SER A 86 -22.35 -4.50 3.74
C SER A 86 -23.40 -5.43 3.19
N ASP A 87 -24.52 -5.57 3.92
CA ASP A 87 -25.74 -6.16 3.40
C ASP A 87 -26.16 -5.32 2.19
N LEU A 88 -25.79 -5.79 1.00
CA LEU A 88 -26.24 -5.23 -0.26
C LEU A 88 -27.77 -5.23 -0.22
N SER A 89 -28.36 -4.05 -0.08
CA SER A 89 -29.81 -3.80 -0.12
C SER A 89 -30.40 -4.66 -1.23
N GLY A 90 -31.16 -5.68 -0.81
CA GLY A 90 -31.73 -6.71 -1.67
C GLY A 90 -32.66 -6.14 -2.75
N PRO A 91 -33.15 -7.00 -3.66
CA PRO A 91 -33.77 -6.58 -4.91
C PRO A 91 -35.07 -5.81 -4.68
N ARG A 92 -35.33 -4.86 -5.57
CA ARG A 92 -36.53 -4.00 -5.61
C ARG A 92 -37.77 -4.78 -6.01
#